data_AF-A0A7C6PUC0-F1
#
_entry.id   AF-A0A7C6PUC0-F1
#
_cell.length_a   1.000
_cell.length_b   1.000
_cell.length_c   1.000
_cell.angle_alpha   90.00
_cell.angle_beta   90.00
_cell.angle_gamma   90.00
#
_symmetry.space_group_name_H-M   'P 1'
#
loop_
_entity.id
_entity.type
_entity.pdbx_description
1 polymer ?
#
loop_
_entity_poly.entity_id
_entity_poly.type
_entity_poly.pdbx_seq_one_letter_code
_entity_poly.pdbx_strand_id
1 'polypeptide(L)' 'MKRELKPLAYSPEELVQVLGLGRTKIYEAIRAGKLKAVRIGRRIVIPIEAVEEFLRASQGN' A
#
# COMPACT_ATOMS: atom_id res chain seq x y z
N MET A 1 -29.13 -7.25 5.89
CA MET A 1 -27.78 -6.75 6.26
C MET A 1 -26.84 -7.03 5.08
N LYS A 2 -26.24 -6.01 4.46
CA LYS A 2 -25.19 -6.21 3.43
C LYS A 2 -23.87 -6.48 4.17
N ARG A 3 -23.18 -7.56 3.81
CA ARG A 3 -21.78 -7.76 4.23
C ARG A 3 -20.92 -6.83 3.38
N GLU A 4 -20.27 -5.86 4.01
CA GLU A 4 -19.21 -5.09 3.35
C GLU A 4 -17.97 -5.99 3.22
N LEU A 5 -17.56 -6.23 1.98
CA LEU A 5 -16.28 -6.89 1.71
C LEU A 5 -15.18 -5.83 1.89
N LYS A 6 -14.26 -6.09 2.83
CA LYS A 6 -13.07 -5.27 2.97
C LYS A 6 -12.05 -5.67 1.88
N PRO A 7 -11.43 -4.71 1.19
CA PRO A 7 -10.33 -5.02 0.27
C PRO A 7 -9.19 -5.70 1.06
N LEU A 8 -8.44 -6.59 0.41
CA LEU A 8 -7.24 -7.22 0.99
C LEU A 8 -5.95 -6.54 0.53
N ALA A 9 -6.04 -5.69 -0.49
CA ALA A 9 -4.92 -4.96 -1.03
C ALA A 9 -5.41 -3.67 -1.71
N TYR A 10 -4.51 -2.69 -1.81
CA TYR A 10 -4.71 -1.44 -2.52
C TYR A 10 -3.86 -1.39 -3.78
N SER A 11 -4.34 -0.76 -4.84
CA SER A 11 -3.46 -0.24 -5.89
C SER A 11 -2.56 0.89 -5.37
N PRO A 12 -1.43 1.19 -6.02
CA PRO A 12 -0.64 2.37 -5.70
C PRO A 12 -1.48 3.66 -5.69
N GLU A 13 -2.45 3.76 -6.60
CA GLU A 13 -3.33 4.92 -6.74
C GLU A 13 -4.32 5.04 -5.58
N GLU A 14 -4.92 3.93 -5.14
CA GLU A 14 -5.78 3.89 -3.94
C GLU A 14 -4.96 4.22 -2.69
N LEU A 15 -3.73 3.71 -2.61
CA LEU A 15 -2.88 3.95 -1.44
C LEU A 15 -2.50 5.43 -1.27
N VAL A 16 -2.36 6.17 -2.37
CA VAL A 16 -2.19 7.64 -2.33
C VAL A 16 -3.38 8.30 -1.63
N GLN A 17 -4.61 7.86 -1.89
CA GLN A 17 -5.81 8.40 -1.24
C GLN A 17 -5.88 7.98 0.23
N VAL A 18 -5.53 6.73 0.53
CA VAL A 18 -5.59 6.18 1.89
C VAL A 18 -4.54 6.80 2.82
N LEU A 19 -3.31 6.97 2.35
CA LEU A 19 -2.19 7.47 3.16
C LEU A 19 -1.96 8.98 3.04
N GLY A 20 -2.56 9.64 2.04
CA GLY A 20 -2.29 11.06 1.73
C GLY A 20 -0.86 11.33 1.25
N LEU A 21 -0.09 10.30 0.88
CA LEU A 21 1.27 10.43 0.36
C LEU A 21 1.24 10.59 -1.15
N GLY A 22 2.07 11.48 -1.69
CA GLY A 22 2.19 11.67 -3.14
C GLY A 22 2.65 10.39 -3.86
N ARG A 23 2.23 10.22 -5.12
CA ARG A 23 2.58 9.07 -5.98
C ARG A 23 4.07 8.77 -5.97
N THR A 24 4.91 9.79 -6.11
CA THR A 24 6.37 9.65 -6.09
C THR A 24 6.85 8.93 -4.85
N LYS A 25 6.39 9.33 -3.66
CA LYS A 25 6.80 8.74 -2.39
C LYS A 25 6.34 7.29 -2.22
N ILE A 26 5.14 6.95 -2.72
CA ILE A 26 4.65 5.57 -2.76
C ILE A 26 5.54 4.72 -3.66
N TYR A 27 5.78 5.15 -4.91
CA TYR A 27 6.61 4.39 -5.85
C TYR A 27 8.09 4.33 -5.44
N GLU A 28 8.62 5.35 -4.77
CA GLU A 28 9.95 5.32 -4.16
C GLU A 28 10.01 4.29 -3.03
N ALA A 29 9.03 4.26 -2.12
CA ALA A 29 8.97 3.27 -1.05
C ALA A 29 8.88 1.85 -1.60
N ILE A 30 8.12 1.62 -2.68
CA ILE A 30 8.05 0.33 -3.37
C ILE A 30 9.40 -0.04 -3.98
N ARG A 31 10.01 0.87 -4.76
CA ARG A 31 11.32 0.63 -5.40
C ARG A 31 12.44 0.41 -4.38
N ALA A 32 12.40 1.10 -3.25
CA ALA A 32 13.35 0.95 -2.16
C ALA A 32 13.10 -0.31 -1.31
N GLY A 33 12.06 -1.10 -1.61
CA GLY A 33 11.69 -2.30 -0.84
C GLY A 33 11.11 -2.01 0.55
N LYS A 34 10.88 -0.74 0.90
CA LYS A 34 10.29 -0.33 2.18
C LYS A 34 8.79 -0.62 2.24
N LEU A 35 8.11 -0.54 1.10
CA LEU A 35 6.71 -0.88 0.95
C LEU A 35 6.57 -2.11 0.05
N LYS A 36 6.18 -3.25 0.64
CA LYS A 36 6.03 -4.50 -0.11
C LYS A 36 4.82 -4.41 -1.05
N ALA A 37 5.04 -4.70 -2.32
CA ALA A 37 4.00 -4.75 -3.34
C ALA A 37 4.07 -6.08 -4.10
N VAL A 38 2.91 -6.58 -4.51
CA VAL A 38 2.75 -7.83 -5.25
C VAL A 38 2.30 -7.53 -6.66
N ARG A 39 2.95 -8.12 -7.66
CA ARG A 39 2.54 -8.01 -9.05
C ARG A 39 1.63 -9.17 -9.42
N ILE A 40 0.40 -8.86 -9.81
CA ILE A 40 -0.59 -9.82 -10.30
C ILE A 40 -0.84 -9.52 -11.78
N GLY A 41 -0.15 -10.26 -12.65
CA GLY A 41 -0.15 -10.02 -14.10
C GLY A 41 0.39 -8.64 -14.46
N ARG A 42 -0.49 -7.77 -14.98
CA ARG A 42 -0.15 -6.38 -15.33
C ARG A 42 -0.39 -5.38 -14.20
N ARG A 43 -1.06 -5.78 -13.12
CA ARG A 43 -1.41 -4.90 -12.00
C ARG A 43 -0.43 -5.08 -10.86
N ILE A 44 -0.17 -3.99 -10.15
CA ILE A 44 0.54 -4.00 -8.88
C ILE A 44 -0.49 -3.74 -7.79
N VAL A 45 -0.45 -4.53 -6.73
CA VAL A 45 -1.29 -4.37 -5.55
C VAL A 45 -0.42 -4.40 -4.30
N ILE A 46 -0.86 -3.72 -3.26
CA ILE A 46 -0.14 -3.51 -2.01
C ILE A 46 -1.02 -4.09 -0.92
N PRO A 47 -0.66 -5.27 -0.36
CA PRO A 47 -1.43 -5.90 0.70
C PRO A 47 -1.61 -4.96 1.89
N ILE A 48 -2.75 -5.05 2.57
CA ILE A 48 -3.01 -4.20 3.75
C ILE A 48 -1.95 -4.42 4.82
N GLU A 49 -1.55 -5.67 5.04
CA GLU A 49 -0.55 -6.02 6.04
C GLU A 49 0.80 -5.34 5.75
N ALA A 50 1.15 -5.18 4.46
CA ALA A 50 2.35 -4.49 4.03
C ALA A 50 2.27 -2.97 4.29
N VAL A 51 1.09 -2.37 4.13
CA VAL A 51 0.85 -0.96 4.48
C VAL A 51 1.02 -0.75 5.98
N GLU A 52 0.43 -1.62 6.79
CA GLU A 52 0.55 -1.53 8.24
C GLU A 52 2.00 -1.71 8.72
N GLU A 53 2.73 -2.66 8.14
CA GLU A 53 4.16 -2.87 8.43
C GLU A 53 4.98 -1.62 8.06
N PHE A 54 4.72 -1.04 6.90
CA PHE A 54 5.36 0.20 6.45
C PHE A 54 5.10 1.38 7.41
N LEU A 55 3.86 1.54 7.89
CA LEU A 55 3.50 2.58 8.86
C LEU A 55 4.17 2.36 10.22
N ARG A 56 4.18 1.12 10.73
CA ARG A 56 4.88 0.77 11.98
C ARG A 56 6.38 1.05 11.90
N ALA A 57 7.02 0.70 10.78
CA ALA A 57 8.43 0.98 10.55
C ALA A 57 8.74 2.48 10.46
N SER A 58 7.76 3.30 10.06
CA SER A 58 7.91 4.76 9.93
C SER A 58 7.61 5.53 11.22
N GLN A 59 7.01 4.89 12.23
CA GLN A 59 6.69 5.48 13.54
C GLN A 59 7.89 5.51 14.50
N GLY A 60 9.06 5.03 14.09
CA GLY A 60 10.31 5.10 14.84
C GLY A 60 11.21 6.23 14.36
N ASN A 61 10.85 7.48 14.65
CA ASN A 61 11.76 8.64 14.66
C ASN A 61 11.20 9.79 15.51
#